data_AF-A0A953VP45-F1
#
_entry.id   AF-A0A953VP45-F1
#
_cell.length_a   1.000
_cell.length_b   1.000
_cell.length_c   1.000
_cell.angle_alpha   90.00
_cell.angle_beta   90.00
_cell.angle_gamma   90.00
#
_symmetry.space_group_name_H-M   'P 1'
#
loop_
_entity.id
_entity.type
_entity.pdbx_description
1 polymer ?
#
loop_
_entity_poly.entity_id
_entity_poly.type
_entity_poly.pdbx_seq_one_letter_code
_entity_poly.pdbx_strand_id
1 'polypeptide(L)'
;MKLTEGARFARWLLLAVLCCIAFGIVVLDAERGNNHFGAVGRAAVLLAESPWTLKEVLSDRSPMQAVGNDTFDGQSGWKVFDASAGGGLDGFLLLSHYDGNKSRHVVELVSLPDLKTVHRWEPDATSLLEGVPQDSKLGEYGLWNTRMYRIIHPYLFDNGDLLIKDHQSVLIRVSPCSEPVWRNADALYHHSTEPDAEGMLWVPSYSEPPAIPGAAPGLYDDTMAQITPDGKVLYRKSLFEAFSENGLFPLMFTSGTYQPDPLHLNDIQPVLSDGPYWKKGDLFLSLRHKSMVLLYRPSTNQIVWSKIGPWMAQHDVDILDDHRIAVFNNNAYDVGRGGYVKDHAQLLIYDFATDTVTSQFDEQMGAEKVVTQSEGLADRTPDGHVIVEQENKGRVLIFGPDGRLFATYVNTSSDGKVFLMGWSRYISRALGDRALSAMAEVQCRA
;
A
#
# COMPACT_ATOMS: atom_id res chain seq x y z
N MET A 1 -52.97 -46.51 0.62
CA MET A 1 -53.47 -45.13 0.78
C MET A 1 -52.54 -44.21 0.01
N LYS A 2 -52.91 -43.77 -1.21
CA LYS A 2 -52.09 -42.83 -1.99
C LYS A 2 -52.11 -41.50 -1.24
N LEU A 3 -50.95 -41.03 -0.76
CA LEU A 3 -50.80 -39.68 -0.22
C LEU A 3 -51.35 -38.71 -1.27
N THR A 4 -52.27 -37.83 -0.86
CA THR A 4 -52.74 -36.72 -1.70
C THR A 4 -51.53 -35.91 -2.13
N GLU A 5 -51.55 -35.36 -3.35
CA GLU A 5 -50.41 -34.62 -3.90
C GLU A 5 -49.90 -33.52 -2.96
N GLY A 6 -50.81 -32.89 -2.20
CA GLY A 6 -50.46 -31.92 -1.15
C GLY A 6 -49.61 -32.48 -0.01
N ALA A 7 -49.85 -33.72 0.44
CA ALA A 7 -49.04 -34.35 1.50
C ALA A 7 -47.65 -34.76 1.00
N ARG A 8 -47.51 -35.06 -0.29
CA ARG A 8 -46.21 -35.26 -0.93
C ARG A 8 -45.45 -33.94 -1.06
N PHE A 9 -46.11 -32.89 -1.53
CA PHE A 9 -45.52 -31.55 -1.66
C PHE A 9 -45.02 -31.02 -0.30
N ALA A 10 -45.84 -31.12 0.76
CA ALA A 10 -45.45 -30.69 2.10
C ALA A 10 -44.21 -31.42 2.65
N ARG A 11 -44.04 -32.71 2.35
CA ARG A 11 -42.85 -33.47 2.74
C ARG A 11 -41.59 -33.01 2.00
N TRP A 12 -41.69 -32.75 0.69
CA TRP A 12 -40.58 -32.22 -0.09
C TRP A 12 -40.19 -30.82 0.37
N LEU A 13 -41.16 -29.97 0.70
CA LEU A 13 -40.92 -28.64 1.25
C LEU A 13 -40.20 -28.73 2.61
N LEU A 14 -40.67 -29.59 3.52
CA LEU A 14 -40.02 -29.81 4.81
C LEU A 14 -38.58 -30.31 4.65
N LEU A 15 -38.36 -31.27 3.75
CA LEU A 15 -37.02 -31.78 3.47
C LEU A 15 -36.10 -30.67 2.92
N ALA A 16 -36.61 -29.84 2.00
CA ALA A 16 -35.86 -28.71 1.47
C ALA A 16 -35.45 -27.72 2.57
N VAL A 17 -36.38 -27.37 3.47
CA VAL A 17 -36.10 -26.49 4.62
C VAL A 17 -35.02 -27.08 5.53
N LEU A 18 -35.11 -28.38 5.85
CA LEU A 18 -34.11 -29.06 6.67
C LEU A 18 -32.72 -29.09 5.98
N CYS A 19 -32.68 -29.32 4.67
CA CYS A 19 -31.44 -29.23 3.90
C CYS A 19 -30.85 -27.81 3.91
N CYS A 20 -31.67 -26.77 3.77
CA CYS A 20 -31.21 -25.38 3.86
C CYS A 20 -30.66 -25.04 5.24
N ILE A 21 -31.30 -25.51 6.32
CA ILE A 21 -30.80 -25.31 7.68
C ILE A 21 -29.48 -26.05 7.88
N ALA A 22 -29.39 -27.31 7.45
CA ALA A 22 -28.17 -28.09 7.55
C ALA A 22 -27.02 -27.43 6.76
N PHE A 23 -27.29 -26.97 5.54
CA PHE A 23 -26.34 -26.19 4.75
C PHE A 23 -25.91 -24.92 5.47
N GLY A 24 -26.87 -24.14 6.00
CA GLY A 24 -26.58 -22.93 6.76
C GLY A 24 -25.73 -23.19 8.01
N ILE A 25 -25.94 -24.31 8.71
CA ILE A 25 -25.10 -24.74 9.84
C ILE A 25 -23.67 -25.02 9.38
N VAL A 26 -23.50 -25.76 8.29
CA VAL A 26 -22.17 -26.10 7.75
C VAL A 26 -21.42 -24.85 7.30
N VAL A 27 -22.10 -23.91 6.64
CA VAL A 27 -21.53 -22.62 6.23
C VAL A 27 -21.14 -21.79 7.45
N LEU A 28 -22.05 -21.62 8.42
CA LEU A 28 -21.79 -20.82 9.62
C LEU A 28 -20.65 -21.40 10.47
N ASP A 29 -20.53 -22.73 10.53
CA ASP A 29 -19.45 -23.40 11.23
C ASP A 29 -18.08 -23.13 10.60
N ALA A 30 -18.02 -23.15 9.26
CA ALA A 30 -16.81 -22.83 8.50
C ALA A 30 -16.44 -21.34 8.63
N GLU A 31 -17.41 -20.43 8.46
CA GLU A 31 -17.23 -18.98 8.60
C GLU A 31 -16.75 -18.55 10.00
N ARG A 32 -17.16 -19.28 11.04
CA ARG A 32 -16.70 -19.05 12.42
C ARG A 32 -15.33 -19.66 12.73
N GLY A 33 -14.71 -20.32 11.76
CA GLY A 33 -13.39 -20.95 11.94
C GLY A 33 -13.40 -22.21 12.81
N ASN A 34 -14.57 -22.76 13.15
CA ASN A 34 -14.67 -23.96 13.98
C ASN A 34 -14.18 -25.22 13.24
N ASN A 35 -14.34 -25.23 11.91
CA ASN A 35 -13.82 -26.26 10.99
C ASN A 35 -14.29 -27.70 11.31
N HIS A 36 -15.47 -27.90 11.92
CA HIS A 36 -15.97 -29.24 12.25
C HIS A 36 -16.29 -30.08 11.00
N PHE A 37 -16.63 -29.42 9.88
CA PHE A 37 -16.98 -30.09 8.62
C PHE A 37 -15.83 -30.13 7.60
N GLY A 38 -14.63 -29.65 7.95
CA GLY A 38 -13.44 -29.75 7.11
C GLY A 38 -13.64 -29.29 5.66
N ALA A 39 -13.29 -30.16 4.71
CA ALA A 39 -13.44 -29.88 3.27
C ALA A 39 -14.89 -29.64 2.83
N VAL A 40 -15.87 -30.26 3.49
CA VAL A 40 -17.29 -30.04 3.21
C VAL A 40 -17.72 -28.64 3.62
N GLY A 41 -17.21 -28.16 4.76
CA GLY A 41 -17.39 -26.76 5.19
C GLY A 41 -16.87 -25.77 4.15
N ARG A 42 -15.63 -25.96 3.69
CA ARG A 42 -15.03 -25.11 2.65
C ARG A 42 -15.82 -25.13 1.34
N ALA A 43 -16.24 -26.31 0.88
CA ALA A 43 -17.05 -26.42 -0.33
C ALA A 43 -18.43 -25.76 -0.18
N ALA A 44 -19.04 -25.83 1.02
CA ALA A 44 -20.31 -25.18 1.30
C ALA A 44 -20.19 -23.65 1.31
N VAL A 45 -19.12 -23.09 1.88
CA VAL A 45 -18.82 -21.65 1.82
C VAL A 45 -18.67 -21.18 0.37
N LEU A 46 -17.83 -21.84 -0.43
CA LEU A 46 -17.66 -21.52 -1.86
C LEU A 46 -18.99 -21.54 -2.63
N LEU A 47 -19.85 -22.52 -2.35
CA LEU A 47 -21.18 -22.58 -2.96
C LEU A 47 -22.06 -21.41 -2.51
N ALA A 48 -22.02 -21.05 -1.22
CA ALA A 48 -22.77 -19.92 -0.67
C ALA A 48 -22.28 -18.57 -1.22
N GLU A 49 -20.99 -18.44 -1.53
CA GLU A 49 -20.37 -17.25 -2.12
C GLU A 49 -20.62 -17.13 -3.63
N SER A 50 -20.95 -18.23 -4.30
CA SER A 50 -21.12 -18.26 -5.77
C SER A 50 -22.02 -17.16 -6.36
N PRO A 51 -23.10 -16.68 -5.71
CA PRO A 51 -23.86 -15.54 -6.23
C PRO A 51 -23.05 -14.23 -6.26
N TRP A 52 -22.15 -14.01 -5.29
CA TRP A 52 -21.26 -12.85 -5.26
C TRP A 52 -20.17 -12.98 -6.32
N THR A 53 -19.53 -14.15 -6.43
CA THR A 53 -18.57 -14.44 -7.50
C THR A 53 -19.20 -14.24 -8.88
N LEU A 54 -20.45 -14.70 -9.08
CA LEU A 54 -21.17 -14.50 -10.33
C LEU A 54 -21.45 -13.01 -10.58
N LYS A 55 -21.85 -12.25 -9.55
CA LYS A 55 -22.04 -10.80 -9.66
C LYS A 55 -20.76 -10.07 -10.04
N GLU A 56 -19.61 -10.47 -9.48
CA GLU A 56 -18.30 -9.91 -9.83
C GLU A 56 -17.90 -10.25 -11.26
N VAL A 57 -18.06 -11.50 -11.69
CA VAL A 57 -17.79 -11.95 -13.07
C VAL A 57 -18.70 -11.24 -14.07
N LEU A 58 -19.96 -10.98 -13.70
CA LEU A 58 -20.90 -10.21 -14.52
C LEU A 58 -20.64 -8.69 -14.46
N SER A 59 -19.83 -8.21 -13.51
CA SER A 59 -19.44 -6.81 -13.44
C SER A 59 -18.33 -6.54 -14.44
N ASP A 60 -18.46 -5.48 -15.23
CA ASP A 60 -17.43 -5.03 -16.18
C ASP A 60 -16.31 -4.22 -15.49
N ARG A 61 -16.17 -4.37 -14.17
CA ARG A 61 -15.22 -3.63 -13.34
C ARG A 61 -13.92 -4.43 -13.21
N SER A 62 -12.82 -3.86 -13.68
CA SER A 62 -11.50 -4.44 -13.43
C SER A 62 -11.19 -4.37 -11.93
N PRO A 63 -10.56 -5.40 -11.32
CA PRO A 63 -10.06 -5.34 -9.95
C PRO A 63 -9.06 -4.20 -9.72
N MET A 64 -8.40 -3.74 -10.78
CA MET A 64 -7.42 -2.64 -10.75
C MET A 64 -8.04 -1.27 -11.02
N GLN A 65 -9.36 -1.21 -11.26
CA GLN A 65 -10.06 0.06 -11.44
C GLN A 65 -10.19 0.79 -10.10
N ALA A 66 -9.85 2.08 -10.10
CA ALA A 66 -9.95 2.96 -8.96
C ALA A 66 -11.35 2.93 -8.33
N VAL A 67 -11.43 3.27 -7.05
CA VAL A 67 -12.66 3.24 -6.25
C VAL A 67 -13.58 4.40 -6.62
N GLY A 68 -14.81 4.08 -6.99
CA GLY A 68 -15.84 5.06 -7.35
C GLY A 68 -15.92 5.32 -8.85
N ASN A 69 -16.77 6.28 -9.23
CA ASN A 69 -17.05 6.63 -10.63
C ASN A 69 -16.53 8.04 -10.95
N ASP A 70 -15.50 8.51 -10.25
CA ASP A 70 -14.96 9.84 -10.48
C ASP A 70 -14.31 9.89 -11.87
N THR A 71 -14.86 10.72 -12.74
CA THR A 71 -14.34 10.92 -14.10
C THR A 71 -13.41 12.12 -14.18
N PHE A 72 -13.27 12.90 -13.09
CA PHE A 72 -12.49 14.14 -13.03
C PHE A 72 -12.72 15.06 -14.24
N ASP A 73 -14.00 15.27 -14.57
CA ASP A 73 -14.43 16.03 -15.75
C ASP A 73 -13.86 15.52 -17.08
N GLY A 74 -13.60 14.22 -17.19
CA GLY A 74 -13.03 13.56 -18.36
C GLY A 74 -11.52 13.74 -18.50
N GLN A 75 -10.82 14.16 -17.44
CA GLN A 75 -9.36 14.32 -17.47
C GLN A 75 -8.66 12.96 -17.68
N SER A 76 -7.60 12.98 -18.48
CA SER A 76 -6.66 11.89 -18.68
C SER A 76 -5.24 12.45 -18.73
N GLY A 77 -4.33 11.85 -17.99
CA GLY A 77 -2.95 12.30 -17.88
C GLY A 77 -2.80 13.65 -17.18
N TRP A 78 -1.71 14.34 -17.51
CA TRP A 78 -1.34 15.62 -16.92
C TRP A 78 -2.21 16.77 -17.38
N LYS A 79 -2.66 17.60 -16.44
CA LYS A 79 -3.30 18.89 -16.67
C LYS A 79 -2.66 19.94 -15.78
N VAL A 80 -2.15 21.00 -16.41
CA VAL A 80 -1.59 22.16 -15.71
C VAL A 80 -2.69 23.19 -15.50
N PHE A 81 -2.84 23.67 -14.27
CA PHE A 81 -3.82 24.68 -13.87
C PHE A 81 -3.16 26.05 -13.71
N ASP A 82 -1.96 26.08 -13.12
CA ASP A 82 -1.19 27.31 -12.91
C ASP A 82 0.31 27.06 -13.08
N ALA A 83 0.83 27.35 -14.27
CA ALA A 83 2.24 27.13 -14.59
C ALA A 83 3.20 27.94 -13.69
N SER A 84 2.74 29.07 -13.12
CA SER A 84 3.58 29.86 -12.21
C SER A 84 3.72 29.18 -10.84
N ALA A 85 2.76 28.36 -10.44
CA ALA A 85 2.82 27.56 -9.21
C ALA A 85 3.81 26.38 -9.33
N GLY A 86 4.21 25.99 -10.54
CA GLY A 86 5.27 25.00 -10.78
C GLY A 86 6.68 25.60 -10.90
N GLY A 87 6.83 26.91 -10.68
CA GLY A 87 8.12 27.58 -10.78
C GLY A 87 9.12 27.02 -9.74
N GLY A 88 10.27 26.56 -10.21
CA GLY A 88 11.32 25.99 -9.35
C GLY A 88 11.23 24.47 -9.16
N LEU A 89 10.12 23.85 -9.56
CA LEU A 89 9.93 22.40 -9.47
C LEU A 89 10.94 21.68 -10.36
N ASP A 90 11.89 20.98 -9.72
CA ASP A 90 12.99 20.28 -10.38
C ASP A 90 13.08 18.82 -9.96
N GLY A 91 13.74 18.01 -10.77
CA GLY A 91 13.85 16.56 -10.61
C GLY A 91 12.79 15.81 -11.42
N PHE A 92 12.38 14.67 -10.88
CA PHE A 92 11.50 13.72 -11.54
C PHE A 92 10.48 13.15 -10.55
N LEU A 93 9.39 12.61 -11.09
CA LEU A 93 8.46 11.74 -10.40
C LEU A 93 8.67 10.32 -10.93
N LEU A 94 8.95 9.37 -10.04
CA LEU A 94 8.85 7.95 -10.37
C LEU A 94 7.39 7.54 -10.24
N LEU A 95 6.64 7.73 -11.31
CA LEU A 95 5.21 7.52 -11.40
C LEU A 95 4.92 6.01 -11.51
N SER A 96 4.33 5.41 -10.48
CA SER A 96 3.93 4.00 -10.49
C SER A 96 2.42 3.91 -10.65
N HIS A 97 1.94 3.28 -11.73
CA HIS A 97 0.51 3.21 -12.00
C HIS A 97 0.09 2.00 -12.83
N TYR A 98 -1.18 1.61 -12.72
CA TYR A 98 -1.74 0.55 -13.54
C TYR A 98 -2.18 1.09 -14.92
N ASP A 99 -1.62 0.57 -16.00
CA ASP A 99 -2.03 0.88 -17.37
C ASP A 99 -3.24 0.01 -17.76
N GLY A 100 -4.43 0.62 -17.71
CA GLY A 100 -5.68 -0.04 -18.07
C GLY A 100 -5.77 -0.48 -19.54
N ASN A 101 -5.07 0.18 -20.46
CA ASN A 101 -5.06 -0.18 -21.89
C ASN A 101 -4.23 -1.44 -22.13
N LYS A 102 -3.10 -1.56 -21.43
CA LYS A 102 -2.21 -2.73 -21.50
C LYS A 102 -2.57 -3.83 -20.50
N SER A 103 -3.48 -3.55 -19.57
CA SER A 103 -3.86 -4.44 -18.47
C SER A 103 -2.64 -4.94 -17.68
N ARG A 104 -1.78 -4.00 -17.25
CA ARG A 104 -0.59 -4.28 -16.44
C ARG A 104 -0.11 -3.06 -15.67
N HIS A 105 0.66 -3.26 -14.60
CA HIS A 105 1.32 -2.16 -13.90
C HIS A 105 2.60 -1.72 -14.62
N VAL A 106 2.84 -0.42 -14.66
CA VAL A 106 4.02 0.20 -15.28
C VAL A 106 4.61 1.25 -14.36
N VAL A 107 5.90 1.53 -14.54
CA VAL A 107 6.59 2.61 -13.83
C VAL A 107 7.16 3.56 -14.87
N GLU A 108 6.98 4.86 -14.68
CA GLU A 108 7.45 5.90 -15.57
C GLU A 108 8.32 6.89 -14.80
N LEU A 109 9.48 7.26 -15.38
CA LEU A 109 10.24 8.40 -14.88
C LEU A 109 9.73 9.64 -15.61
N VAL A 110 9.06 10.54 -14.89
CA VAL A 110 8.45 11.75 -15.45
C VAL A 110 9.28 12.95 -15.02
N SER A 111 9.77 13.73 -15.98
CA SER A 111 10.42 15.03 -15.73
C SER A 111 9.39 15.99 -15.14
N LEU A 112 9.62 16.48 -13.92
CA LEU A 112 8.68 17.39 -13.25
C LEU A 112 8.59 18.79 -13.90
N PRO A 113 9.68 19.39 -14.43
CA PRO A 113 9.60 20.70 -15.08
C PRO A 113 8.66 20.77 -16.29
N ASP A 114 8.55 19.69 -17.06
CA ASP A 114 7.75 19.66 -18.29
C ASP A 114 6.70 18.54 -18.35
N LEU A 115 6.57 17.76 -17.27
CA LEU A 115 5.61 16.66 -17.07
C LEU A 115 5.66 15.59 -18.17
N LYS A 116 6.86 15.36 -18.73
CA LYS A 116 7.08 14.36 -19.77
C LYS A 116 7.74 13.11 -19.24
N THR A 117 7.20 11.96 -19.62
CA THR A 117 7.84 10.66 -19.41
C THR A 117 9.15 10.60 -20.21
N VAL A 118 10.27 10.39 -19.52
CA VAL A 118 11.61 10.26 -20.11
C VAL A 118 12.10 8.82 -20.17
N HIS A 119 11.54 7.93 -19.35
CA HIS A 119 11.78 6.48 -19.40
C HIS A 119 10.57 5.72 -18.85
N ARG A 120 10.40 4.46 -19.26
CA ARG A 120 9.30 3.60 -18.82
C ARG A 120 9.76 2.16 -18.64
N TRP A 121 9.40 1.56 -17.52
CA TRP A 121 9.56 0.14 -17.23
C TRP A 121 8.21 -0.57 -17.37
N GLU A 122 8.20 -1.74 -18.00
CA GLU A 122 7.00 -2.57 -18.17
C GLU A 122 7.24 -4.02 -17.68
N PRO A 123 7.48 -4.24 -16.38
CA PRO A 123 7.78 -5.57 -15.83
C PRO A 123 6.72 -6.63 -16.14
N ASP A 124 7.15 -7.80 -16.62
CA ASP A 124 6.28 -8.98 -16.77
C ASP A 124 6.29 -9.78 -15.48
N ALA A 125 5.42 -9.41 -14.54
CA ALA A 125 5.35 -10.04 -13.22
C ALA A 125 5.15 -11.56 -13.30
N THR A 126 4.43 -12.06 -14.31
CA THR A 126 4.26 -13.51 -14.52
C THR A 126 5.60 -14.20 -14.72
N SER A 127 6.46 -13.66 -15.61
CA SER A 127 7.80 -14.19 -15.85
C SER A 127 8.74 -13.95 -14.68
N LEU A 128 8.67 -12.78 -14.03
CA LEU A 128 9.53 -12.45 -12.90
C LEU A 128 9.28 -13.35 -11.68
N LEU A 129 8.02 -13.72 -11.44
CA LEU A 129 7.59 -14.57 -10.33
C LEU A 129 7.61 -16.07 -10.65
N GLU A 130 7.98 -16.45 -11.87
CA GLU A 130 8.05 -17.86 -12.25
C GLU A 130 9.02 -18.64 -11.36
N GLY A 131 8.53 -19.74 -10.79
CA GLY A 131 9.29 -20.62 -9.91
C GLY A 131 9.55 -20.08 -8.49
N VAL A 132 9.01 -18.91 -8.14
CA VAL A 132 9.05 -18.42 -6.76
C VAL A 132 8.15 -19.31 -5.88
N PRO A 133 8.62 -19.79 -4.71
CA PRO A 133 7.82 -20.60 -3.80
C PRO A 133 6.52 -19.90 -3.35
N GLN A 134 5.47 -20.70 -3.14
CA GLN A 134 4.14 -20.26 -2.72
C GLN A 134 3.68 -21.03 -1.47
N ASP A 135 4.44 -20.92 -0.39
CA ASP A 135 4.29 -21.71 0.84
C ASP A 135 3.76 -20.94 2.06
N SER A 136 3.98 -19.62 2.10
CA SER A 136 3.40 -18.69 3.08
C SER A 136 1.86 -18.81 3.16
N LYS A 137 1.32 -18.68 4.37
CA LYS A 137 -0.12 -18.63 4.65
C LYS A 137 -0.73 -17.24 4.48
N LEU A 138 0.13 -16.23 4.40
CA LEU A 138 -0.26 -14.83 4.19
C LEU A 138 -0.25 -14.45 2.70
N GLY A 139 0.34 -15.28 1.83
CA GLY A 139 0.49 -14.95 0.41
C GLY A 139 -0.79 -14.95 -0.42
N GLU A 140 -0.99 -13.86 -1.17
CA GLU A 140 -2.05 -13.71 -2.17
C GLU A 140 -1.58 -14.09 -3.59
N TYR A 141 -1.23 -15.36 -3.80
CA TYR A 141 -0.64 -15.85 -5.05
C TYR A 141 -1.52 -15.68 -6.30
N GLY A 142 -2.84 -15.48 -6.12
CA GLY A 142 -3.75 -15.13 -7.22
C GLY A 142 -3.42 -13.78 -7.89
N LEU A 143 -2.70 -12.90 -7.19
CA LEU A 143 -2.24 -11.61 -7.68
C LEU A 143 -0.88 -11.67 -8.40
N TRP A 144 -0.16 -12.80 -8.30
CA TRP A 144 1.19 -12.96 -8.83
C TRP A 144 1.20 -13.24 -10.34
N ASN A 145 0.67 -12.28 -11.10
CA ASN A 145 0.65 -12.29 -12.56
C ASN A 145 0.57 -10.85 -13.09
N THR A 146 1.00 -10.65 -14.32
CA THR A 146 1.16 -9.32 -14.95
C THR A 146 -0.12 -8.47 -14.97
N ARG A 147 -1.29 -9.11 -14.97
CA ARG A 147 -2.57 -8.41 -14.95
C ARG A 147 -2.96 -7.90 -13.57
N MET A 148 -2.48 -8.53 -12.49
CA MET A 148 -2.94 -8.24 -11.13
C MET A 148 -1.85 -7.68 -10.24
N TYR A 149 -0.59 -7.89 -10.60
CA TYR A 149 0.57 -7.48 -9.81
C TYR A 149 0.69 -5.95 -9.80
N ARG A 150 0.69 -5.36 -8.61
CA ARG A 150 0.91 -3.93 -8.42
C ARG A 150 2.36 -3.66 -8.03
N ILE A 151 2.97 -2.65 -8.65
CA ILE A 151 4.32 -2.22 -8.29
C ILE A 151 4.18 -1.12 -7.24
N ILE A 152 4.26 -1.50 -5.97
CA ILE A 152 4.03 -0.63 -4.82
C ILE A 152 5.36 -0.07 -4.30
N HIS A 153 5.45 1.25 -4.34
CA HIS A 153 6.55 2.08 -3.88
C HIS A 153 7.92 1.61 -4.43
N PRO A 154 8.10 1.67 -5.76
CA PRO A 154 9.35 1.25 -6.38
C PRO A 154 10.51 2.18 -5.97
N TYR A 155 11.71 1.61 -5.87
CA TYR A 155 12.93 2.35 -5.59
C TYR A 155 13.84 2.38 -6.82
N LEU A 156 14.27 3.58 -7.24
CA LEU A 156 15.17 3.79 -8.37
C LEU A 156 16.62 3.81 -7.90
N PHE A 157 17.44 2.92 -8.47
CA PHE A 157 18.88 2.96 -8.31
C PHE A 157 19.54 3.93 -9.29
N ASP A 158 20.74 4.41 -8.97
CA ASP A 158 21.50 5.33 -9.82
C ASP A 158 21.98 4.73 -11.15
N ASN A 159 21.92 3.41 -11.29
CA ASN A 159 22.17 2.68 -12.53
C ASN A 159 20.91 2.47 -13.39
N GLY A 160 19.74 2.97 -12.94
CA GLY A 160 18.47 2.83 -13.65
C GLY A 160 17.71 1.52 -13.38
N ASP A 161 18.23 0.64 -12.53
CA ASP A 161 17.46 -0.50 -12.04
C ASP A 161 16.31 -0.02 -11.13
N LEU A 162 15.26 -0.82 -11.04
CA LEU A 162 14.20 -0.66 -10.03
C LEU A 162 14.23 -1.83 -9.03
N LEU A 163 14.00 -1.54 -7.76
CA LEU A 163 13.49 -2.53 -6.80
C LEU A 163 11.96 -2.41 -6.78
N ILE A 164 11.26 -3.54 -7.00
CA ILE A 164 9.80 -3.59 -7.06
C ILE A 164 9.24 -4.69 -6.13
N LYS A 165 8.01 -4.47 -5.67
CA LYS A 165 7.17 -5.44 -4.96
C LYS A 165 5.69 -5.07 -5.07
N ASP A 166 4.80 -6.01 -4.74
CA ASP A 166 3.37 -5.77 -4.43
C ASP A 166 3.18 -5.64 -2.90
N HIS A 167 1.95 -5.44 -2.44
CA HIS A 167 1.59 -5.45 -1.02
C HIS A 167 1.78 -6.80 -0.33
N GLN A 168 2.00 -7.89 -1.08
CA GLN A 168 2.32 -9.23 -0.54
C GLN A 168 3.12 -10.05 -1.54
N SER A 169 4.33 -9.58 -1.87
CA SER A 169 5.21 -10.33 -2.77
C SER A 169 6.65 -10.37 -2.29
N VAL A 170 7.43 -11.20 -2.97
CA VAL A 170 8.89 -11.18 -2.88
C VAL A 170 9.44 -9.85 -3.43
N LEU A 171 10.70 -9.53 -3.10
CA LEU A 171 11.41 -8.41 -3.70
C LEU A 171 12.05 -8.81 -5.01
N ILE A 172 11.96 -7.95 -6.01
CA ILE A 172 12.51 -8.18 -7.34
C ILE A 172 13.29 -6.94 -7.76
N ARG A 173 14.57 -7.10 -8.10
CA ARG A 173 15.32 -6.06 -8.79
C ARG A 173 15.22 -6.30 -10.29
N VAL A 174 14.83 -5.28 -11.04
CA VAL A 174 14.73 -5.32 -12.50
C VAL A 174 15.63 -4.26 -13.13
N SER A 175 16.16 -4.57 -14.30
CA SER A 175 17.02 -3.67 -15.07
C SER A 175 16.23 -2.53 -15.73
N PRO A 176 16.89 -1.53 -16.38
CA PRO A 176 16.21 -0.54 -17.22
C PRO A 176 15.28 -1.13 -18.28
N CYS A 177 15.52 -2.38 -18.69
CA CYS A 177 14.73 -3.12 -19.67
C CYS A 177 13.66 -4.01 -19.05
N SER A 178 13.42 -3.88 -17.74
CA SER A 178 12.45 -4.69 -16.98
C SER A 178 12.79 -6.19 -16.89
N GLU A 179 14.05 -6.55 -17.17
CA GLU A 179 14.57 -7.92 -17.02
C GLU A 179 15.02 -8.20 -15.58
N PRO A 180 14.87 -9.42 -15.06
CA PRO A 180 15.26 -9.74 -13.68
C PRO A 180 16.77 -9.63 -13.48
N VAL A 181 17.18 -8.90 -12.44
CA VAL A 181 18.56 -8.84 -11.94
C VAL A 181 18.73 -9.84 -10.81
N TRP A 182 17.87 -9.77 -9.79
CA TRP A 182 17.80 -10.75 -8.71
C TRP A 182 16.40 -10.76 -8.06
N ARG A 183 16.15 -11.80 -7.26
CA ARG A 183 14.90 -11.98 -6.48
C ARG A 183 15.25 -12.36 -5.05
N ASN A 184 14.60 -11.75 -4.06
CA ASN A 184 14.67 -12.17 -2.66
C ASN A 184 13.29 -12.69 -2.22
N ALA A 185 13.23 -14.00 -1.95
CA ALA A 185 12.04 -14.71 -1.50
C ALA A 185 12.12 -15.15 -0.03
N ASP A 186 12.94 -14.48 0.79
CA ASP A 186 13.15 -14.82 2.21
C ASP A 186 11.94 -14.42 3.10
N ALA A 187 11.08 -13.56 2.57
CA ALA A 187 9.84 -13.10 3.17
C ALA A 187 8.86 -12.62 2.08
N LEU A 188 7.62 -12.40 2.48
CA LEU A 188 6.71 -11.53 1.77
C LEU A 188 6.89 -10.11 2.31
N TYR A 189 7.07 -9.17 1.39
CA TYR A 189 7.28 -7.75 1.64
C TYR A 189 6.06 -6.95 1.22
N HIS A 190 5.87 -5.77 1.81
CA HIS A 190 4.67 -4.96 1.62
C HIS A 190 4.94 -3.47 1.77
N HIS A 191 4.04 -2.64 1.21
CA HIS A 191 3.99 -1.19 1.43
C HIS A 191 5.28 -0.42 1.06
N SER A 192 5.92 0.34 1.96
CA SER A 192 7.00 1.27 1.58
C SER A 192 8.36 0.63 1.28
N THR A 193 9.23 1.37 0.59
CA THR A 193 10.64 1.01 0.32
C THR A 193 11.51 2.24 0.52
N GLU A 194 12.12 2.39 1.70
CA GLU A 194 12.84 3.62 2.04
C GLU A 194 14.35 3.42 2.19
N PRO A 195 15.19 4.29 1.59
CA PRO A 195 16.63 4.25 1.81
C PRO A 195 17.01 4.82 3.17
N ASP A 196 18.00 4.20 3.82
CA ASP A 196 18.68 4.82 4.96
C ASP A 196 19.94 5.59 4.53
N ALA A 197 20.59 6.23 5.51
CA ALA A 197 21.76 7.07 5.28
C ALA A 197 23.02 6.26 4.90
N GLU A 198 22.98 4.93 5.00
CA GLU A 198 24.04 4.01 4.61
C GLU A 198 23.79 3.40 3.21
N GLY A 199 22.66 3.72 2.58
CA GLY A 199 22.26 3.19 1.28
C GLY A 199 21.66 1.79 1.35
N MET A 200 21.29 1.31 2.54
CA MET A 200 20.43 0.14 2.69
C MET A 200 18.97 0.55 2.53
N LEU A 201 18.09 -0.42 2.37
CA LEU A 201 16.65 -0.22 2.19
C LEU A 201 15.89 -0.82 3.36
N TRP A 202 14.93 -0.08 3.88
CA TRP A 202 13.96 -0.55 4.87
C TRP A 202 12.64 -0.84 4.20
N VAL A 203 12.13 -2.05 4.45
CA VAL A 203 10.90 -2.55 3.82
C VAL A 203 10.08 -3.31 4.88
N PRO A 204 8.78 -3.02 5.03
CA PRO A 204 7.89 -3.88 5.78
C PRO A 204 7.86 -5.30 5.21
N SER A 205 7.92 -6.31 6.08
CA SER A 205 7.78 -7.73 5.69
C SER A 205 7.04 -8.52 6.76
N TYR A 206 6.68 -9.78 6.52
CA TYR A 206 6.02 -10.60 7.54
C TYR A 206 6.95 -11.62 8.22
N SER A 207 6.67 -11.93 9.49
CA SER A 207 7.22 -13.09 10.19
C SER A 207 6.22 -14.25 10.16
N GLU A 208 6.68 -15.41 9.67
CA GLU A 208 5.92 -16.67 9.73
C GLU A 208 6.78 -17.79 10.35
N PRO A 209 6.34 -18.44 11.44
CA PRO A 209 5.12 -18.14 12.21
C PRO A 209 5.19 -16.79 12.95
N PRO A 210 4.03 -16.22 13.35
CA PRO A 210 3.99 -15.04 14.21
C PRO A 210 4.72 -15.26 15.54
N ALA A 211 5.34 -14.21 16.09
CA ALA A 211 6.10 -14.28 17.33
C ALA A 211 5.24 -14.60 18.57
N ILE A 212 3.91 -14.51 18.47
CA ILE A 212 2.98 -14.81 19.54
C ILE A 212 2.71 -16.33 19.60
N PRO A 213 3.08 -17.02 20.70
CA PRO A 213 2.87 -18.46 20.81
C PRO A 213 1.39 -18.86 20.71
N GLY A 214 1.09 -19.85 19.87
CA GLY A 214 -0.27 -20.34 19.68
C GLY A 214 -1.19 -19.43 18.86
N ALA A 215 -0.65 -18.37 18.23
CA ALA A 215 -1.40 -17.54 17.31
C ALA A 215 -1.97 -18.34 16.12
N ALA A 216 -3.10 -17.86 15.59
CA ALA A 216 -3.68 -18.43 14.38
C ALA A 216 -2.70 -18.25 13.20
N PRO A 217 -2.64 -19.20 12.24
CA PRO A 217 -1.73 -19.11 11.10
C PRO A 217 -1.93 -17.89 10.19
N GLY A 218 -3.06 -17.20 10.28
CA GLY A 218 -3.37 -15.99 9.51
C GLY A 218 -3.28 -14.69 10.33
N LEU A 219 -2.57 -14.70 11.47
CA LEU A 219 -2.24 -13.47 12.20
C LEU A 219 -1.02 -12.83 11.52
N TYR A 220 -1.13 -11.58 11.11
CA TYR A 220 -0.10 -10.80 10.47
C TYR A 220 0.83 -10.22 11.54
N ASP A 221 2.07 -10.70 11.53
CA ASP A 221 3.16 -10.15 12.35
C ASP A 221 4.10 -9.37 11.42
N ASP A 222 3.82 -8.07 11.30
CA ASP A 222 4.66 -7.14 10.56
C ASP A 222 6.08 -7.13 11.13
N THR A 223 7.06 -6.90 10.27
CA THR A 223 8.47 -6.80 10.63
C THR A 223 9.12 -5.62 9.95
N MET A 224 10.14 -5.05 10.61
CA MET A 224 11.03 -4.07 10.01
C MET A 224 12.23 -4.81 9.42
N ALA A 225 12.34 -4.90 8.10
CA ALA A 225 13.47 -5.56 7.43
C ALA A 225 14.44 -4.53 6.83
N GLN A 226 15.73 -4.65 7.13
CA GLN A 226 16.81 -3.89 6.49
C GLN A 226 17.50 -4.77 5.45
N ILE A 227 17.66 -4.23 4.25
CA ILE A 227 18.01 -4.99 3.05
C ILE A 227 19.11 -4.24 2.30
N THR A 228 20.13 -4.97 1.86
CA THR A 228 21.17 -4.38 1.02
C THR A 228 20.68 -4.15 -0.41
N PRO A 229 21.33 -3.26 -1.18
CA PRO A 229 21.03 -3.08 -2.61
C PRO A 229 21.13 -4.36 -3.47
N ASP A 230 21.92 -5.35 -3.06
CA ASP A 230 22.04 -6.67 -3.69
C ASP A 230 21.03 -7.70 -3.15
N GLY A 231 20.09 -7.29 -2.30
CA GLY A 231 18.94 -8.09 -1.89
C GLY A 231 19.20 -9.01 -0.70
N LYS A 232 20.21 -8.74 0.13
CA LYS A 232 20.47 -9.51 1.35
C LYS A 232 19.78 -8.87 2.55
N VAL A 233 19.05 -9.65 3.34
CA VAL A 233 18.48 -9.21 4.61
C VAL A 233 19.58 -9.14 5.68
N LEU A 234 19.80 -7.96 6.26
CA LEU A 234 20.77 -7.73 7.35
C LEU A 234 20.12 -7.73 8.72
N TYR A 235 18.88 -7.26 8.79
CA TYR A 235 18.10 -7.15 10.01
C TYR A 235 16.64 -7.46 9.70
N ARG A 236 15.97 -8.13 10.62
CA ARG A 236 14.51 -8.31 10.59
C ARG A 236 14.01 -8.43 12.03
N LYS A 237 13.08 -7.57 12.43
CA LYS A 237 12.50 -7.59 13.77
C LYS A 237 10.98 -7.62 13.70
N SER A 238 10.38 -8.59 14.39
CA SER A 238 8.93 -8.65 14.60
C SER A 238 8.47 -7.44 15.39
N LEU A 239 7.39 -6.83 14.90
CA LEU A 239 6.74 -5.72 15.57
C LEU A 239 6.03 -6.20 16.83
N PHE A 240 5.52 -7.44 16.86
CA PHE A 240 4.99 -8.04 18.09
C PHE A 240 6.04 -8.23 19.17
N GLU A 241 7.23 -8.70 18.82
CA GLU A 241 8.35 -8.76 19.78
C GLU A 241 8.74 -7.36 20.24
N ALA A 242 8.90 -6.41 19.32
CA ALA A 242 9.29 -5.04 19.64
C ALA A 242 8.28 -4.38 20.61
N PHE A 243 6.98 -4.55 20.38
CA PHE A 243 5.93 -4.07 21.28
C PHE A 243 5.99 -4.77 22.63
N SER A 244 6.16 -6.09 22.67
CA SER A 244 6.22 -6.88 23.90
C SER A 244 7.41 -6.47 24.78
N GLU A 245 8.58 -6.33 24.18
CA GLU A 245 9.84 -5.97 24.84
C GLU A 245 9.84 -4.51 25.32
N ASN A 246 8.99 -3.65 24.76
CA ASN A 246 8.82 -2.26 25.14
C ASN A 246 7.57 -1.99 26.00
N GLY A 247 6.92 -3.04 26.54
CA GLY A 247 5.78 -2.90 27.44
C GLY A 247 4.48 -2.42 26.76
N LEU A 248 4.41 -2.50 25.44
CA LEU A 248 3.27 -2.06 24.62
C LEU A 248 2.36 -3.22 24.19
N PHE A 249 2.54 -4.42 24.76
CA PHE A 249 1.74 -5.60 24.42
C PHE A 249 0.22 -5.34 24.34
N PRO A 250 -0.41 -4.63 25.30
CA PRO A 250 -1.85 -4.38 25.25
C PRO A 250 -2.31 -3.52 24.07
N LEU A 251 -1.41 -2.76 23.43
CA LEU A 251 -1.73 -1.91 22.28
C LEU A 251 -1.86 -2.72 20.98
N MET A 252 -1.29 -3.93 20.92
CA MET A 252 -1.39 -4.77 19.73
C MET A 252 -2.83 -5.20 19.48
N PHE A 253 -3.54 -5.65 20.50
CA PHE A 253 -4.87 -6.24 20.33
C PHE A 253 -5.98 -5.25 20.65
N THR A 254 -7.11 -5.37 19.97
CA THR A 254 -8.31 -4.56 20.27
C THR A 254 -9.11 -5.24 21.38
N SER A 255 -9.89 -4.47 22.15
CA SER A 255 -10.79 -5.03 23.18
C SER A 255 -12.07 -5.65 22.57
N GLY A 256 -12.04 -6.08 21.31
CA GLY A 256 -13.20 -6.44 20.51
C GLY A 256 -13.05 -7.76 19.76
N THR A 257 -13.60 -7.80 18.56
CA THR A 257 -13.47 -8.95 17.66
C THR A 257 -12.03 -9.16 17.20
N TYR A 258 -11.69 -10.41 16.93
CA TYR A 258 -10.39 -10.79 16.36
C TYR A 258 -10.10 -9.97 15.08
N GLN A 259 -8.92 -9.36 15.03
CA GLN A 259 -8.39 -8.66 13.86
C GLN A 259 -7.09 -9.36 13.46
N PRO A 260 -7.05 -10.11 12.33
CA PRO A 260 -5.85 -10.80 11.87
C PRO A 260 -4.68 -9.88 11.57
N ASP A 261 -4.94 -8.60 11.33
CA ASP A 261 -3.89 -7.61 11.08
C ASP A 261 -3.99 -6.45 12.08
N PRO A 262 -3.47 -6.64 13.31
CA PRO A 262 -3.71 -5.69 14.39
C PRO A 262 -2.95 -4.37 14.27
N LEU A 263 -1.74 -4.37 13.71
CA LEU A 263 -0.87 -3.19 13.68
C LEU A 263 -0.87 -2.53 12.31
N HIS A 264 -0.72 -3.33 11.24
CA HIS A 264 -0.70 -2.89 9.85
C HIS A 264 0.38 -1.82 9.62
N LEU A 265 1.63 -2.26 9.65
CA LEU A 265 2.79 -1.42 9.32
C LEU A 265 2.74 -1.06 7.83
N ASN A 266 2.46 0.21 7.54
CA ASN A 266 2.36 0.69 6.17
C ASN A 266 3.50 1.63 5.76
N ASP A 267 4.28 2.13 6.71
CA ASP A 267 5.48 2.89 6.38
C ASP A 267 6.60 2.75 7.43
N ILE A 268 7.84 2.75 6.94
CA ILE A 268 9.09 2.78 7.69
C ILE A 268 9.94 3.92 7.11
N GLN A 269 10.04 5.04 7.82
CA GLN A 269 10.83 6.19 7.42
C GLN A 269 12.14 6.26 8.24
N PRO A 270 13.31 5.98 7.62
CA PRO A 270 14.59 6.04 8.31
C PRO A 270 15.03 7.47 8.64
N VAL A 271 15.55 7.67 9.84
CA VAL A 271 16.17 8.92 10.27
C VAL A 271 17.59 9.02 9.72
N LEU A 272 17.81 9.99 8.82
CA LEU A 272 19.07 10.11 8.08
C LEU A 272 20.20 10.85 8.82
N SER A 273 19.87 11.59 9.88
CA SER A 273 20.82 12.36 10.67
C SER A 273 20.38 12.51 12.13
N ASP A 274 21.32 12.73 13.04
CA ASP A 274 21.02 13.01 14.45
C ASP A 274 20.25 14.34 14.57
N GLY A 275 19.29 14.37 15.50
CA GLY A 275 18.53 15.57 15.83
C GLY A 275 18.27 15.67 17.34
N PRO A 276 17.56 16.72 17.79
CA PRO A 276 17.19 16.87 19.20
C PRO A 276 16.24 15.79 19.72
N TYR A 277 15.46 15.15 18.85
CA TYR A 277 14.39 14.21 19.21
C TYR A 277 14.64 12.76 18.80
N TRP A 278 15.62 12.53 17.91
CA TRP A 278 15.94 11.22 17.34
C TRP A 278 17.42 11.11 17.01
N LYS A 279 17.87 9.89 16.75
CA LYS A 279 19.23 9.59 16.30
C LYS A 279 19.21 9.05 14.89
N LYS A 280 20.31 9.27 14.17
CA LYS A 280 20.56 8.61 12.89
C LYS A 280 20.37 7.09 13.04
N GLY A 281 19.60 6.49 12.15
CA GLY A 281 19.25 5.07 12.16
C GLY A 281 18.06 4.70 13.05
N ASP A 282 17.44 5.65 13.75
CA ASP A 282 16.08 5.46 14.27
C ASP A 282 15.09 5.37 13.09
N LEU A 283 13.93 4.75 13.31
CA LEU A 283 12.91 4.51 12.30
C LEU A 283 11.58 5.07 12.78
N PHE A 284 10.98 6.00 12.02
CA PHE A 284 9.58 6.31 12.18
C PHE A 284 8.74 5.21 11.55
N LEU A 285 7.76 4.70 12.28
CA LEU A 285 6.86 3.65 11.81
C LEU A 285 5.43 4.19 11.81
N SER A 286 4.73 4.03 10.70
CA SER A 286 3.30 4.30 10.61
C SER A 286 2.50 3.00 10.76
N LEU A 287 1.62 2.96 11.77
CA LEU A 287 0.75 1.83 12.07
C LEU A 287 -0.71 2.22 11.85
N ARG A 288 -1.27 1.79 10.71
CA ARG A 288 -2.60 2.20 10.24
C ARG A 288 -3.70 1.86 11.22
N HIS A 289 -3.76 0.61 11.68
CA HIS A 289 -4.88 0.09 12.47
C HIS A 289 -4.89 0.58 13.91
N LYS A 290 -3.82 1.25 14.34
CA LYS A 290 -3.73 1.93 15.63
C LYS A 290 -3.79 3.44 15.54
N SER A 291 -3.86 3.99 14.33
CA SER A 291 -3.71 5.42 14.10
C SER A 291 -2.49 5.98 14.84
N MET A 292 -1.39 5.24 14.80
CA MET A 292 -0.20 5.46 15.63
C MET A 292 1.01 5.69 14.74
N VAL A 293 1.79 6.72 15.07
CA VAL A 293 3.17 6.86 14.61
C VAL A 293 4.08 6.64 15.80
N LEU A 294 5.17 5.91 15.62
CA LEU A 294 6.16 5.69 16.67
C LEU A 294 7.58 5.81 16.12
N LEU A 295 8.54 6.04 17.02
CA LEU A 295 9.96 6.10 16.73
C LEU A 295 10.65 4.91 17.39
N TYR A 296 11.16 4.00 16.57
CA TYR A 296 11.87 2.80 16.99
C TYR A 296 13.38 2.96 16.78
N ARG A 297 14.18 2.55 17.76
CA ARG A 297 15.64 2.55 17.71
C ARG A 297 16.16 1.12 17.62
N PRO A 298 16.55 0.65 16.42
CA PRO A 298 17.04 -0.73 16.24
C PRO A 298 18.27 -1.05 17.10
N SER A 299 19.20 -0.10 17.25
CA SER A 299 20.47 -0.33 17.97
C SER A 299 20.32 -0.71 19.45
N THR A 300 19.21 -0.33 20.07
CA THR A 300 18.90 -0.63 21.48
C THR A 300 17.60 -1.40 21.63
N ASN A 301 16.92 -1.72 20.52
CA ASN A 301 15.60 -2.33 20.50
C ASN A 301 14.56 -1.57 21.37
N GLN A 302 14.54 -0.25 21.25
CA GLN A 302 13.66 0.61 22.07
C GLN A 302 12.66 1.37 21.20
N ILE A 303 11.40 1.41 21.62
CA ILE A 303 10.42 2.40 21.13
C ILE A 303 10.59 3.64 22.01
N VAL A 304 11.20 4.68 21.46
CA VAL A 304 11.67 5.85 22.22
C VAL A 304 10.64 6.98 22.26
N TRP A 305 9.67 6.94 21.35
CA TRP A 305 8.54 7.85 21.31
C TRP A 305 7.38 7.18 20.55
N SER A 306 6.14 7.52 20.91
CA SER A 306 4.96 7.13 20.14
C SER A 306 3.82 8.10 20.38
N LYS A 307 2.93 8.24 19.40
CA LYS A 307 1.71 9.06 19.50
C LYS A 307 0.57 8.40 18.72
N ILE A 308 -0.60 8.35 19.35
CA ILE A 308 -1.86 7.95 18.72
C ILE A 308 -2.64 9.23 18.43
N GLY A 309 -2.97 9.44 17.17
CA GLY A 309 -3.65 10.65 16.72
C GLY A 309 -2.81 11.92 16.84
N PRO A 310 -3.34 13.07 16.40
CA PRO A 310 -4.72 13.33 15.98
C PRO A 310 -5.08 12.83 14.57
N TRP A 311 -4.14 12.19 13.85
CA TRP A 311 -4.42 11.45 12.62
C TRP A 311 -5.23 10.17 12.85
N MET A 312 -5.78 9.62 11.78
CA MET A 312 -6.65 8.45 11.78
C MET A 312 -6.43 7.63 10.50
N ALA A 313 -5.97 6.39 10.69
CA ALA A 313 -5.63 5.45 9.62
C ALA A 313 -4.65 6.00 8.57
N GLN A 314 -3.66 6.78 9.02
CA GLN A 314 -2.59 7.40 8.21
C GLN A 314 -1.75 6.36 7.45
N HIS A 315 -1.17 6.75 6.32
CA HIS A 315 -0.39 5.84 5.46
C HIS A 315 1.10 6.11 5.33
N ASP A 316 1.54 7.31 5.64
CA ASP A 316 2.87 7.77 5.27
C ASP A 316 3.37 8.76 6.32
N VAL A 317 4.67 8.68 6.64
CA VAL A 317 5.33 9.59 7.57
C VAL A 317 6.67 10.06 7.01
N ASP A 318 6.81 11.37 6.82
CA ASP A 318 8.01 11.97 6.26
C ASP A 318 8.73 12.84 7.29
N ILE A 319 10.06 12.81 7.29
CA ILE A 319 10.88 13.73 8.09
C ILE A 319 11.06 15.03 7.32
N LEU A 320 10.60 16.16 7.87
CA LEU A 320 10.68 17.46 7.20
C LEU A 320 11.95 18.23 7.52
N ASP A 321 12.42 18.13 8.77
CA ASP A 321 13.63 18.75 9.30
C ASP A 321 14.03 18.06 10.62
N ASP A 322 14.75 18.73 11.51
CA ASP A 322 15.28 18.18 12.76
C ASP A 322 14.27 18.09 13.92
N HIS A 323 13.06 18.62 13.76
CA HIS A 323 12.03 18.62 14.82
C HIS A 323 10.60 18.41 14.32
N ARG A 324 10.39 18.22 13.02
CA ARG A 324 9.05 18.04 12.44
C ARG A 324 8.96 16.83 11.54
N ILE A 325 7.81 16.16 11.63
CA ILE A 325 7.38 15.11 10.69
C ILE A 325 6.07 15.53 10.00
N ALA A 326 5.92 15.14 8.75
CA ALA A 326 4.65 15.13 8.04
C ALA A 326 3.99 13.75 8.19
N VAL A 327 2.66 13.73 8.25
CA VAL A 327 1.86 12.52 8.34
C VAL A 327 0.73 12.63 7.33
N PHE A 328 0.69 11.74 6.34
CA PHE A 328 -0.42 11.65 5.40
C PHE A 328 -1.62 10.97 6.08
N ASN A 329 -2.51 11.79 6.61
CA ASN A 329 -3.70 11.37 7.32
C ASN A 329 -4.84 11.07 6.34
N ASN A 330 -5.12 9.79 6.09
CA ASN A 330 -6.29 9.37 5.30
C ASN A 330 -7.62 9.84 5.90
N ASN A 331 -7.63 10.12 7.21
CA ASN A 331 -8.81 10.56 7.95
C ASN A 331 -9.97 9.57 7.82
N ALA A 332 -9.65 8.27 7.78
CA ALA A 332 -10.56 7.21 7.39
C ALA A 332 -11.00 6.34 8.59
N TYR A 333 -12.28 5.99 8.65
CA TYR A 333 -12.86 5.16 9.69
C TYR A 333 -14.00 4.28 9.16
N ASP A 334 -14.37 3.23 9.89
CA ASP A 334 -15.50 2.35 9.57
C ASP A 334 -16.51 2.35 10.73
N VAL A 335 -17.79 2.56 10.40
CA VAL A 335 -18.92 2.53 11.35
C VAL A 335 -19.78 1.27 11.22
N GLY A 336 -19.19 0.19 10.72
CA GLY A 336 -19.89 -1.06 10.40
C GLY A 336 -20.65 -0.98 9.06
N ARG A 337 -20.24 -0.09 8.16
CA ARG A 337 -20.85 0.11 6.84
C ARG A 337 -19.82 0.15 5.70
N GLY A 338 -18.58 -0.20 6.01
CA GLY A 338 -17.43 0.00 5.13
C GLY A 338 -16.69 1.28 5.49
N GLY A 339 -15.46 1.39 5.01
CA GLY A 339 -14.62 2.54 5.29
C GLY A 339 -15.15 3.81 4.64
N TYR A 340 -14.92 4.91 5.34
CA TYR A 340 -15.36 6.25 4.98
C TYR A 340 -14.27 7.25 5.38
N VAL A 341 -13.99 8.21 4.49
CA VAL A 341 -13.07 9.32 4.77
C VAL A 341 -13.88 10.47 5.34
N LYS A 342 -13.52 10.93 6.53
CA LYS A 342 -14.08 12.14 7.12
C LYS A 342 -13.61 13.34 6.32
N ASP A 343 -14.54 14.09 5.73
CA ASP A 343 -14.24 15.29 4.93
C ASP A 343 -13.28 14.98 3.76
N HIS A 344 -11.97 15.13 3.98
CA HIS A 344 -10.87 14.83 3.06
C HIS A 344 -9.65 14.29 3.83
N ALA A 345 -8.71 13.67 3.10
CA ALA A 345 -7.39 13.32 3.60
C ALA A 345 -6.56 14.59 3.82
N GLN A 346 -5.59 14.55 4.74
CA GLN A 346 -4.85 15.73 5.18
C GLN A 346 -3.35 15.46 5.24
N LEU A 347 -2.55 16.48 4.97
CA LEU A 347 -1.11 16.47 5.28
C LEU A 347 -0.88 17.17 6.61
N LEU A 348 -0.78 16.39 7.69
CA LEU A 348 -0.60 16.91 9.04
C LEU A 348 0.88 17.04 9.37
N ILE A 349 1.29 18.16 9.96
CA ILE A 349 2.66 18.38 10.44
C ILE A 349 2.65 18.33 11.96
N TYR A 350 3.40 17.38 12.53
CA TYR A 350 3.67 17.31 13.96
C TYR A 350 5.03 17.92 14.28
N ASP A 351 5.04 18.85 15.22
CA ASP A 351 6.23 19.54 15.71
C ASP A 351 6.57 19.05 17.12
N PHE A 352 7.75 18.44 17.25
CA PHE A 352 8.26 17.90 18.51
C PHE A 352 8.71 18.99 19.49
N ALA A 353 9.05 20.18 19.02
CA ALA A 353 9.46 21.30 19.86
C ALA A 353 8.29 21.99 20.56
N THR A 354 7.12 22.00 19.91
CA THR A 354 5.92 22.64 20.46
C THR A 354 4.85 21.63 20.91
N ASP A 355 4.98 20.35 20.56
CA ASP A 355 3.95 19.30 20.71
C ASP A 355 2.61 19.71 20.06
N THR A 356 2.67 20.36 18.89
CA THR A 356 1.49 20.80 18.15
C THR A 356 1.35 20.10 16.82
N VAL A 357 0.10 19.98 16.35
CA VAL A 357 -0.21 19.50 15.00
C VAL A 357 -0.86 20.62 14.20
N THR A 358 -0.41 20.80 12.97
CA THR A 358 -0.93 21.77 12.00
C THR A 358 -1.24 21.09 10.67
N SER A 359 -2.00 21.72 9.79
CA SER A 359 -2.28 21.22 8.44
C SER A 359 -2.13 22.37 7.44
N GLN A 360 -0.99 22.44 6.75
CA GLN A 360 -0.67 23.57 5.87
C GLN A 360 -1.53 23.56 4.59
N PHE A 361 -1.90 22.37 4.11
CA PHE A 361 -2.60 22.17 2.83
C PHE A 361 -4.08 21.76 3.00
N ASP A 362 -4.66 21.97 4.19
CA ASP A 362 -6.02 21.50 4.49
C ASP A 362 -7.08 22.10 3.55
N GLU A 363 -7.04 23.42 3.37
CA GLU A 363 -8.00 24.13 2.51
C GLU A 363 -7.86 23.69 1.04
N GLN A 364 -6.62 23.51 0.59
CA GLN A 364 -6.27 23.09 -0.76
C GLN A 364 -6.75 21.66 -1.04
N MET A 365 -6.43 20.72 -0.15
CA MET A 365 -6.86 19.32 -0.26
C MET A 365 -8.38 19.18 -0.14
N GLY A 366 -9.03 19.98 0.71
CA GLY A 366 -10.48 20.05 0.83
C GLY A 366 -11.15 20.60 -0.44
N ALA A 367 -10.61 21.66 -1.03
CA ALA A 367 -11.09 22.24 -2.29
C ALA A 367 -11.01 21.22 -3.44
N GLU A 368 -9.93 20.45 -3.50
CA GLU A 368 -9.71 19.38 -4.48
C GLU A 368 -10.40 18.05 -4.11
N LYS A 369 -11.08 17.99 -2.96
CA LYS A 369 -11.78 16.80 -2.43
C LYS A 369 -10.90 15.56 -2.42
N VAL A 370 -9.68 15.69 -1.89
CA VAL A 370 -8.74 14.58 -1.80
C VAL A 370 -9.27 13.55 -0.80
N VAL A 371 -9.71 12.41 -1.31
CA VAL A 371 -10.32 11.32 -0.55
C VAL A 371 -9.69 9.99 -0.97
N THR A 372 -8.97 9.35 -0.05
CA THR A 372 -8.40 8.00 -0.24
C THR A 372 -8.50 7.25 1.09
N GLN A 373 -9.26 6.15 1.11
CA GLN A 373 -9.65 5.43 2.33
C GLN A 373 -8.48 4.60 2.89
N SER A 374 -7.68 4.05 1.99
CA SER A 374 -6.39 3.44 2.25
C SER A 374 -5.37 4.01 1.29
N GLU A 375 -4.12 3.64 1.50
CA GLU A 375 -3.00 3.99 0.63
C GLU A 375 -2.85 5.52 0.45
N GLY A 376 -2.07 5.90 -0.55
CA GLY A 376 -1.71 7.30 -0.79
C GLY A 376 -0.59 7.77 0.12
N LEU A 377 0.11 8.79 -0.36
CA LEU A 377 1.29 9.38 0.27
C LEU A 377 1.38 10.85 -0.11
N ALA A 378 2.28 11.57 0.55
CA ALA A 378 2.58 12.93 0.17
C ALA A 378 4.05 13.29 0.37
N ASP A 379 4.78 13.47 -0.74
CA ASP A 379 6.18 13.89 -0.73
C ASP A 379 6.29 15.42 -0.74
N ARG A 380 7.21 15.96 0.07
CA ARG A 380 7.64 17.36 -0.03
C ARG A 380 8.95 17.48 -0.77
N THR A 381 8.98 18.26 -1.84
CA THR A 381 10.20 18.50 -2.61
C THR A 381 11.13 19.50 -1.89
N PRO A 382 12.45 19.51 -2.19
CA PRO A 382 13.40 20.44 -1.56
C PRO A 382 13.07 21.92 -1.76
N ASP A 383 12.41 22.26 -2.87
CA ASP A 383 11.96 23.60 -3.22
C ASP A 383 10.57 23.94 -2.64
N GLY A 384 9.96 23.01 -1.91
CA GLY A 384 8.77 23.25 -1.09
C GLY A 384 7.45 22.93 -1.77
N HIS A 385 7.44 22.34 -2.97
CA HIS A 385 6.24 21.78 -3.56
C HIS A 385 5.81 20.54 -2.77
N VAL A 386 4.53 20.20 -2.89
CA VAL A 386 3.96 18.98 -2.31
C VAL A 386 3.31 18.17 -3.40
N ILE A 387 3.70 16.90 -3.50
CA ILE A 387 3.15 15.92 -4.44
C ILE A 387 2.26 14.98 -3.62
N VAL A 388 0.96 14.98 -3.88
CA VAL A 388 -0.01 14.13 -3.19
C VAL A 388 -0.51 13.04 -4.13
N GLU A 389 -0.38 11.78 -3.74
CA GLU A 389 -1.01 10.66 -4.43
C GLU A 389 -2.33 10.27 -3.76
N GLN A 390 -3.43 10.50 -4.46
CA GLN A 390 -4.76 10.00 -4.11
C GLN A 390 -4.96 8.62 -4.74
N GLU A 391 -4.27 7.63 -4.16
CA GLU A 391 -4.09 6.29 -4.74
C GLU A 391 -5.42 5.64 -5.14
N ASN A 392 -6.38 5.54 -4.21
CA ASN A 392 -7.63 4.82 -4.46
C ASN A 392 -8.48 5.47 -5.56
N LYS A 393 -8.13 6.68 -6.01
CA LYS A 393 -8.81 7.43 -7.07
C LYS A 393 -7.96 7.60 -8.33
N GLY A 394 -6.77 7.03 -8.42
CA GLY A 394 -5.95 7.11 -9.63
C GLY A 394 -5.46 8.52 -9.95
N ARG A 395 -5.22 9.38 -8.96
CA ARG A 395 -4.90 10.80 -9.16
C ARG A 395 -3.66 11.23 -8.39
N VAL A 396 -2.79 12.02 -9.03
CA VAL A 396 -1.71 12.78 -8.38
C VAL A 396 -2.02 14.26 -8.46
N LEU A 397 -1.73 15.02 -7.40
CA LEU A 397 -1.84 16.48 -7.35
C LEU A 397 -0.49 17.08 -6.96
N ILE A 398 -0.09 18.17 -7.61
CA ILE A 398 1.13 18.90 -7.27
C ILE A 398 0.75 20.32 -6.87
N PHE A 399 1.03 20.67 -5.62
CA PHE A 399 0.84 22.02 -5.09
C PHE A 399 2.18 22.77 -5.07
N GLY A 400 2.14 24.05 -5.43
CA GLY A 400 3.25 24.96 -5.25
C GLY A 400 3.54 25.26 -3.78
N PRO A 401 4.70 25.85 -3.44
CA PRO A 401 5.05 26.20 -2.06
C PRO A 401 4.08 27.20 -1.40
N ASP A 402 3.32 27.93 -2.22
CA ASP A 402 2.28 28.87 -1.79
C ASP A 402 0.87 28.23 -1.69
N GLY A 403 0.76 26.92 -1.91
CA GLY A 403 -0.48 26.17 -1.86
C GLY A 403 -1.32 26.21 -3.15
N ARG A 404 -0.92 26.94 -4.19
CA ARG A 404 -1.67 26.91 -5.47
C ARG A 404 -1.47 25.58 -6.18
N LEU A 405 -2.55 25.05 -6.77
CA LEU A 405 -2.50 23.83 -7.57
C LEU A 405 -1.73 24.10 -8.87
N PHE A 406 -0.56 23.47 -9.04
CA PHE A 406 0.21 23.52 -10.27
C PHE A 406 -0.41 22.61 -11.32
N ALA A 407 -0.48 21.31 -11.02
CA ALA A 407 -0.90 20.29 -11.97
C ALA A 407 -1.56 19.09 -11.28
N THR A 408 -2.35 18.34 -12.03
CA THR A 408 -2.81 17.01 -11.64
C THR A 408 -2.53 15.99 -12.74
N TYR A 409 -2.34 14.73 -12.35
CA TYR A 409 -2.33 13.57 -13.24
C TYR A 409 -3.52 12.68 -12.89
N VAL A 410 -4.26 12.18 -13.89
CA VAL A 410 -5.32 11.19 -13.69
C VAL A 410 -5.03 9.96 -14.56
N ASN A 411 -4.95 8.79 -13.92
CA ASN A 411 -4.63 7.51 -14.55
C ASN A 411 -5.84 6.90 -15.27
N THR A 412 -6.21 7.52 -16.38
CA THR A 412 -7.39 7.16 -17.18
C THR A 412 -6.98 6.38 -18.43
N SER A 413 -7.60 5.23 -18.68
CA SER A 413 -7.50 4.46 -19.92
C SER A 413 -8.30 5.06 -21.07
N SER A 414 -8.14 4.52 -22.28
CA SER A 414 -8.85 4.99 -23.48
C SER A 414 -10.36 4.80 -23.43
N ASP A 415 -10.88 3.89 -22.59
CA ASP A 415 -12.31 3.69 -22.36
C ASP A 415 -12.88 4.60 -21.25
N GLY A 416 -12.07 5.52 -20.71
CA GLY A 416 -12.48 6.51 -19.71
C GLY A 416 -12.52 5.97 -18.27
N LYS A 417 -12.11 4.73 -18.04
CA LYS A 417 -12.00 4.15 -16.68
C LYS A 417 -10.71 4.64 -16.01
N VAL A 418 -10.80 4.94 -14.71
CA VAL A 418 -9.64 5.36 -13.89
C VAL A 418 -9.07 4.17 -13.14
N PHE A 419 -7.75 4.03 -13.09
CA PHE A 419 -7.06 2.88 -12.49
C PHE A 419 -6.19 3.27 -11.31
N LEU A 420 -5.94 2.28 -10.43
CA LEU A 420 -5.14 2.42 -9.22
C LEU A 420 -3.70 2.87 -9.51
N MET A 421 -3.09 3.49 -8.50
CA MET A 421 -1.68 3.91 -8.52
C MET A 421 -0.83 2.90 -7.74
N GLY A 422 0.47 3.20 -7.61
CA GLY A 422 1.46 2.32 -6.98
C GLY A 422 2.46 3.05 -6.11
N TRP A 423 2.07 4.16 -5.46
CA TRP A 423 2.90 4.92 -4.53
C TRP A 423 4.11 5.54 -5.23
N SER A 424 3.81 6.51 -6.07
CA SER A 424 4.80 7.28 -6.82
C SER A 424 5.66 8.12 -5.90
N ARG A 425 6.92 8.35 -6.25
CA ARG A 425 7.83 9.13 -5.37
C ARG A 425 8.65 10.18 -6.09
N TYR A 426 9.01 11.23 -5.37
CA TYR A 426 9.94 12.24 -5.83
C TYR A 426 11.36 11.65 -6.02
N ILE A 427 11.99 12.03 -7.13
CA ILE A 427 13.37 11.69 -7.44
C ILE A 427 14.14 12.99 -7.69
N SER A 428 15.20 13.22 -6.91
CA SER A 428 16.06 14.39 -7.10
C SER A 428 16.65 14.43 -8.52
N ARG A 429 16.87 15.65 -9.04
CA ARG A 429 17.57 15.87 -10.32
C ARG A 429 18.86 15.08 -10.41
N ALA A 430 19.68 15.12 -9.36
CA ALA A 430 20.97 14.44 -9.32
C ALA A 430 20.87 12.91 -9.44
N LEU A 431 19.88 12.28 -8.79
CA LEU A 431 19.68 10.83 -8.90
C LEU A 431 19.12 10.47 -10.28
N GLY A 432 18.10 11.18 -10.75
CA GLY A 432 17.48 10.91 -12.05
C GLY A 432 18.44 11.09 -13.22
N ASP A 433 19.31 12.11 -13.20
CA ASP A 433 20.29 12.32 -14.26
C ASP A 433 21.36 11.22 -14.30
N ARG A 434 21.79 10.70 -13.13
CA ARG A 434 22.69 9.53 -13.06
C ARG A 434 22.02 8.29 -13.62
N ALA A 435 20.78 8.02 -13.22
CA ALA A 435 19.99 6.90 -13.73
C ALA A 435 19.81 6.99 -15.26
N LEU A 436 19.37 8.14 -15.77
CA LEU A 436 19.21 8.35 -17.22
C LEU A 436 20.52 8.17 -18.00
N SER A 437 21.64 8.66 -17.44
CA SER A 437 22.95 8.47 -18.04
C SER A 437 23.34 6.99 -18.13
N ALA A 438 23.11 6.23 -17.06
CA ALA A 438 23.37 4.79 -17.04
C ALA A 438 22.44 4.02 -18.01
N MET A 439 21.16 4.40 -18.08
CA MET A 439 20.18 3.79 -18.98
C MET A 439 20.50 4.02 -20.46
N ALA A 440 21.07 5.17 -20.81
CA ALA A 440 21.46 5.48 -22.19
C ALA A 440 22.54 4.53 -22.75
N GLU A 441 23.29 3.84 -21.89
CA GLU A 441 24.29 2.85 -22.27
C GLU A 441 23.71 1.44 -22.46
N VAL A 442 22.43 1.22 -22.09
CA VAL A 442 21.77 -0.09 -22.12
C VAL A 442 20.96 -0.24 -23.42
N GLN A 443 21.15 -1.36 -24.12
CA GLN A 443 20.31 -1.75 -25.26
C GLN A 443 19.27 -2.77 -24.82
N CYS A 444 18.01 -2.34 -24.71
CA CYS A 444 16.89 -3.24 -24.48
C CYS A 444 16.57 -4.02 -25.75
N ARG A 445 16.24 -5.31 -25.60
CA ARG A 445 15.77 -6.12 -26.72
C ARG A 445 14.39 -5.59 -27.14
N ALA A 446 14.21 -5.42 -28.45
CA ALA A 446 12.96 -4.96 -29.04
C ALA A 446 11.86 -6.03 -28.98
#